data_AF-A0A5S5CUA0-F1
#
_entry.id   AF-A0A5S5CUA0-F1
#
_cell.length_a   1.000
_cell.length_b   1.000
_cell.length_c   1.000
_cell.angle_alpha   90.00
_cell.angle_beta   90.00
_cell.angle_gamma   90.00
#
_symmetry.space_group_name_H-M   'P 1'
#
loop_
_entity.id
_entity.type
_entity.pdbx_description
1 polymer ?
#
loop_
_entity_poly.entity_id
_entity_poly.type
_entity_poly.pdbx_seq_one_letter_code
_entity_poly.pdbx_strand_id
1 'polypeptide(L)'
;MVPSWVDPVVRQASEAVGGPWGRFAVTGRALFWTPLRVCLLFTTLVLAVAWIKQAPCSDGNWTAGVQYTHLCYSDAVPLFGTHGLGDGALPHLDVVVDQPVLTGGFTAVAAALAGVYDRAAAGSGVLPEIPPVQSYYVLTCLLLTACAFLLVRSTLALAGRRPWDAAIIGLSPLLLVHAFTGWDLFAVALAGLALWAWARRRLLLAGALTGLAAAAALHAVLLLLALLLLCLRAGRLRAWSRTALAAAGTWLAVVLPVALAGPAGWAVLPALPGVAAAEPDSLWNIAVHLTGGPGADPVPALLDAVAVLVGLAGLAAVAWLTRVAPVRPRVPQVAFLLVAVVLLTGTTWSPQESLWLLPLAALARPRWRSLLAWQATEAVLWVPRLLWYLGADDMGVDVEWFFLAVGLRDVAVLVLMALVVRDVLDPDRDVVRTSWPGVDDPAGGVLDHHMDALRASPPPRAVPRGR
;
A
#
# COMPACT_ATOMS: atom_id res chain seq x y z
N MET A 1 -18.66 5.75 -16.18
CA MET A 1 -18.14 6.97 -16.84
C MET A 1 -16.83 6.63 -17.54
N VAL A 2 -16.59 7.16 -18.73
CA VAL A 2 -15.35 6.89 -19.49
C VAL A 2 -14.27 7.91 -19.10
N PRO A 3 -13.04 7.48 -18.72
CA PRO A 3 -12.00 8.39 -18.22
C PRO A 3 -11.60 9.49 -19.20
N SER A 4 -11.54 9.19 -20.51
CA SER A 4 -11.13 10.14 -21.56
C SER A 4 -12.05 11.36 -21.65
N TRP A 5 -13.26 11.31 -21.08
CA TRP A 5 -14.18 12.44 -21.03
C TRP A 5 -13.86 13.41 -19.91
N VAL A 6 -13.30 12.93 -18.79
CA VAL A 6 -13.18 13.71 -17.55
C VAL A 6 -11.74 13.96 -17.10
N ASP A 7 -10.79 13.16 -17.57
CA ASP A 7 -9.37 13.33 -17.24
C ASP A 7 -8.57 13.74 -18.49
N PRO A 8 -7.90 14.92 -18.47
CA PRO A 8 -7.14 15.40 -19.63
C PRO A 8 -5.93 14.53 -19.97
N VAL A 9 -5.31 13.86 -18.99
CA VAL A 9 -4.19 12.94 -19.25
C VAL A 9 -4.69 11.73 -20.01
N VAL A 10 -5.79 11.13 -19.56
CA VAL A 10 -6.34 9.97 -20.25
C VAL A 10 -6.89 10.35 -21.63
N ARG A 11 -7.47 11.54 -21.77
CA ARG A 11 -7.90 12.07 -23.06
C ARG A 11 -6.72 12.14 -24.04
N GLN A 12 -5.61 12.75 -23.65
CA GLN A 12 -4.43 12.86 -24.50
C GLN A 12 -3.78 11.50 -24.76
N ALA A 13 -3.60 10.67 -23.73
CA ALA A 13 -3.03 9.33 -23.89
C ALA A 13 -3.86 8.43 -24.81
N SER A 14 -5.19 8.60 -24.83
CA SER A 14 -6.06 7.83 -25.71
C SER A 14 -5.83 8.10 -27.20
N GLU A 15 -5.23 9.23 -27.59
CA GLU A 15 -4.86 9.53 -28.98
C GLU A 15 -3.89 8.49 -29.58
N ALA A 16 -3.03 7.89 -28.74
CA ALA A 16 -2.12 6.82 -29.16
C ALA A 16 -2.86 5.53 -29.57
N VAL A 17 -4.10 5.34 -29.13
CA VAL A 17 -4.91 4.12 -29.36
C VAL A 17 -6.25 4.44 -30.03
N GLY A 18 -6.29 5.47 -30.88
CA GLY A 18 -7.46 5.80 -31.71
C GLY A 18 -8.32 6.97 -31.22
N GLY A 19 -7.90 7.65 -30.16
CA GLY A 19 -8.52 8.88 -29.66
C GLY A 19 -9.50 8.69 -28.50
N PRO A 20 -10.01 9.82 -27.96
CA PRO A 20 -10.99 9.80 -26.88
C PRO A 20 -12.25 9.03 -27.28
N TRP A 21 -12.85 8.33 -26.32
CA TRP A 21 -14.06 7.56 -26.55
C TRP A 21 -15.17 8.41 -27.19
N GLY A 22 -15.71 7.97 -28.32
CA GLY A 22 -16.71 8.73 -29.07
C GLY A 22 -18.04 8.89 -28.31
N ARG A 23 -18.74 10.00 -28.53
CA ARG A 23 -20.06 10.27 -27.91
C ARG A 23 -21.12 9.19 -28.21
N PHE A 24 -20.98 8.47 -29.32
CA PHE A 24 -21.88 7.40 -29.76
C PHE A 24 -21.29 5.99 -29.54
N ALA A 25 -20.07 5.88 -29.00
CA ALA A 25 -19.43 4.59 -28.82
C ALA A 25 -20.08 3.83 -27.66
N VAL A 26 -20.55 2.62 -27.92
CA VAL A 26 -21.30 1.82 -26.96
C VAL A 26 -20.35 1.26 -25.89
N THR A 27 -20.52 1.67 -24.64
CA THR A 27 -19.74 1.16 -23.51
C THR A 27 -20.33 -0.16 -22.99
N GLY A 28 -19.49 -1.13 -22.65
CA GLY A 28 -19.90 -2.34 -21.92
C GLY A 28 -20.45 -3.50 -22.78
N ARG A 29 -20.36 -3.41 -24.11
CA ARG A 29 -20.72 -4.53 -25.03
C ARG A 29 -19.54 -5.39 -25.49
N ALA A 30 -18.31 -5.05 -25.10
CA ALA A 30 -17.14 -5.84 -25.45
C ALA A 30 -17.20 -7.21 -24.75
N LEU A 31 -17.24 -8.29 -25.55
CA LEU A 31 -17.30 -9.66 -25.04
C LEU A 31 -15.97 -10.10 -24.40
N PHE A 32 -14.84 -9.71 -25.02
CA PHE A 32 -13.52 -10.11 -24.53
C PHE A 32 -12.82 -9.02 -23.71
N TRP A 33 -12.72 -7.79 -24.23
CA TRP A 33 -12.02 -6.70 -23.57
C TRP A 33 -12.90 -5.98 -22.53
N THR A 34 -13.09 -6.65 -21.39
CA THR A 34 -13.73 -6.04 -20.23
C THR A 34 -12.76 -5.11 -19.50
N PRO A 35 -13.24 -4.08 -18.76
CA PRO A 35 -12.36 -3.20 -17.98
C PRO A 35 -11.42 -3.96 -17.07
N LEU A 36 -11.88 -5.06 -16.47
CA LEU A 36 -11.04 -5.92 -15.63
C LEU A 36 -9.89 -6.54 -16.42
N ARG A 37 -10.16 -7.14 -17.59
CA ARG A 37 -9.10 -7.77 -18.41
C ARG A 37 -8.09 -6.76 -18.91
N VAL A 38 -8.53 -5.54 -19.24
CA VAL A 38 -7.60 -4.46 -19.65
C VAL A 38 -6.75 -3.99 -18.47
N CYS A 39 -7.33 -3.76 -17.30
CA CYS A 39 -6.56 -3.39 -16.11
C CYS A 39 -5.57 -4.49 -15.72
N LEU A 40 -5.97 -5.77 -15.77
CA LEU A 40 -5.07 -6.90 -15.52
C LEU A 40 -3.96 -6.99 -16.57
N LEU A 41 -4.25 -6.73 -17.85
CA LEU A 41 -3.22 -6.66 -18.89
C LEU A 41 -2.19 -5.56 -18.58
N PHE A 42 -2.63 -4.36 -18.21
CA PHE A 42 -1.72 -3.29 -17.80
C PHE A 42 -0.84 -3.70 -16.63
N THR A 43 -1.44 -4.30 -15.60
CA THR A 43 -0.70 -4.84 -14.45
C THR A 43 0.32 -5.89 -14.88
N THR A 44 -0.05 -6.84 -15.75
CA THR A 44 0.89 -7.83 -16.27
C THR A 44 2.06 -7.19 -17.00
N LEU A 45 1.81 -6.18 -17.84
CA LEU A 45 2.88 -5.48 -18.57
C LEU A 45 3.82 -4.75 -17.60
N VAL A 46 3.30 -4.04 -16.61
CA VAL A 46 4.12 -3.35 -15.60
C VAL A 46 4.93 -4.34 -14.76
N LEU A 47 4.32 -5.44 -14.32
CA LEU A 47 5.01 -6.46 -13.55
C LEU A 47 6.05 -7.23 -14.39
N ALA A 48 5.82 -7.41 -15.69
CA ALA A 48 6.83 -7.97 -16.59
C ALA A 48 8.06 -7.05 -16.69
N VAL A 49 7.85 -5.73 -16.77
CA VAL A 49 8.97 -4.76 -16.73
C VAL A 49 9.66 -4.79 -15.36
N ALA A 50 8.89 -4.86 -14.26
CA ALA A 50 9.45 -5.00 -12.91
C ALA A 50 10.30 -6.28 -12.76
N TRP A 51 9.89 -7.38 -13.40
CA TRP A 51 10.65 -8.63 -13.44
C TRP A 51 11.94 -8.50 -14.27
N ILE A 52 11.86 -7.91 -15.47
CA ILE A 52 13.04 -7.67 -16.32
C ILE A 52 14.06 -6.81 -15.57
N LYS A 53 13.59 -5.76 -14.88
CA LYS A 53 14.40 -4.92 -14.00
C LYS A 53 15.12 -5.76 -12.93
N GLN A 54 14.46 -6.77 -12.37
CA GLN A 54 15.05 -7.56 -11.30
C GLN A 54 15.93 -8.74 -11.73
N ALA A 55 15.79 -9.19 -12.98
CA ALA A 55 16.47 -10.37 -13.48
C ALA A 55 17.99 -10.42 -13.19
N PRO A 56 18.77 -9.32 -13.31
CA PRO A 56 20.21 -9.35 -13.08
C PRO A 56 20.64 -9.71 -11.65
N CYS A 57 19.76 -9.51 -10.66
CA CYS A 57 20.04 -9.76 -9.25
C CYS A 57 19.44 -11.07 -8.72
N SER A 58 18.69 -11.79 -9.57
CA SER A 58 17.83 -12.90 -9.13
C SER A 58 18.59 -14.15 -8.67
N ASP A 59 19.83 -14.32 -9.11
CA ASP A 59 20.68 -15.48 -8.77
C ASP A 59 21.37 -15.36 -7.40
N GLY A 60 21.28 -14.19 -6.76
CA GLY A 60 21.93 -13.88 -5.48
C GLY A 60 23.43 -13.62 -5.57
N ASN A 61 24.03 -13.59 -6.76
CA ASN A 61 25.45 -13.33 -6.93
C ASN A 61 25.75 -11.81 -6.96
N TRP A 62 25.65 -11.18 -5.80
CA TRP A 62 25.76 -9.73 -5.65
C TRP A 62 27.20 -9.22 -5.53
N THR A 63 28.06 -9.62 -6.47
CA THR A 63 29.44 -9.14 -6.54
C THR A 63 29.50 -7.70 -7.06
N ALA A 64 30.47 -6.92 -6.55
CA ALA A 64 30.72 -5.54 -6.96
C ALA A 64 29.48 -4.60 -6.87
N GLY A 65 28.57 -4.86 -5.93
CA GLY A 65 27.41 -3.99 -5.72
C GLY A 65 26.39 -3.99 -6.86
N VAL A 66 26.29 -5.08 -7.64
CA VAL A 66 25.34 -5.21 -8.77
C VAL A 66 23.91 -4.84 -8.40
N GLN A 67 23.48 -5.13 -7.17
CA GLN A 67 22.16 -4.81 -6.63
C GLN A 67 21.86 -3.31 -6.60
N TYR A 68 22.90 -2.48 -6.47
CA TYR A 68 22.81 -1.04 -6.46
C TYR A 68 23.06 -0.46 -7.86
N THR A 69 24.09 -0.94 -8.57
CA THR A 69 24.45 -0.40 -9.90
C THR A 69 23.43 -0.74 -10.99
N HIS A 70 22.84 -1.93 -10.96
CA HIS A 70 21.75 -2.34 -11.88
C HIS A 70 20.36 -1.98 -11.36
N LEU A 71 20.28 -1.35 -10.18
CA LEU A 71 19.03 -1.01 -9.53
C LEU A 71 18.07 -2.22 -9.47
N CYS A 72 18.54 -3.34 -8.88
CA CYS A 72 17.76 -4.58 -8.81
C CYS A 72 17.74 -5.23 -7.43
N TYR A 73 17.93 -4.42 -6.39
CA TYR A 73 17.81 -4.85 -5.00
C TYR A 73 16.39 -5.34 -4.64
N SER A 74 16.32 -6.46 -3.91
CA SER A 74 15.11 -7.01 -3.27
C SER A 74 15.49 -7.63 -1.93
N ASP A 75 14.64 -7.48 -0.93
CA ASP A 75 14.81 -8.08 0.40
C ASP A 75 14.71 -9.61 0.36
N ALA A 76 13.99 -10.17 -0.62
CA ALA A 76 13.78 -11.61 -0.72
C ALA A 76 15.08 -12.40 -0.94
N VAL A 77 16.05 -11.83 -1.67
CA VAL A 77 17.30 -12.51 -1.99
C VAL A 77 18.21 -12.69 -0.76
N PRO A 78 18.60 -11.64 -0.01
CA PRO A 78 19.45 -11.79 1.16
C PRO A 78 18.73 -12.52 2.28
N LEU A 79 17.43 -12.26 2.48
CA LEU A 79 16.66 -12.87 3.57
C LEU A 79 16.42 -14.37 3.39
N PHE A 80 16.50 -14.89 2.16
CA PHE A 80 16.47 -16.33 1.93
C PHE A 80 17.63 -17.05 2.64
N GLY A 81 18.84 -16.49 2.56
CA GLY A 81 20.03 -17.04 3.21
C GLY A 81 20.07 -16.73 4.70
N THR A 82 19.85 -15.47 5.09
CA THR A 82 19.98 -15.06 6.52
C THR A 82 18.93 -15.71 7.42
N HIS A 83 17.73 -16.01 6.90
CA HIS A 83 16.70 -16.73 7.66
C HIS A 83 16.80 -18.26 7.52
N GLY A 84 17.77 -18.80 6.79
CA GLY A 84 17.91 -20.25 6.61
C GLY A 84 16.73 -20.90 5.87
N LEU A 85 16.01 -20.15 5.03
CA LEU A 85 14.82 -20.67 4.33
C LEU A 85 15.17 -21.81 3.37
N GLY A 86 16.38 -21.80 2.81
CA GLY A 86 16.90 -22.88 1.96
C GLY A 86 17.10 -24.20 2.71
N ASP A 87 17.39 -24.13 4.01
CA ASP A 87 17.55 -25.29 4.89
C ASP A 87 16.21 -25.76 5.50
N GLY A 88 15.11 -25.08 5.14
CA GLY A 88 13.76 -25.39 5.63
C GLY A 88 13.41 -24.75 6.97
N ALA A 89 14.17 -23.76 7.44
CA ALA A 89 13.84 -23.03 8.67
C ALA A 89 12.51 -22.28 8.54
N LEU A 90 11.70 -22.32 9.58
CA LEU A 90 10.41 -21.65 9.65
C LEU A 90 10.52 -20.32 10.42
N PRO A 91 10.17 -19.18 9.81
CA PRO A 91 10.14 -17.88 10.49
C PRO A 91 9.31 -17.91 11.78
N HIS A 92 9.83 -17.26 12.83
CA HIS A 92 9.32 -17.23 14.21
C HIS A 92 9.39 -18.53 15.02
N LEU A 93 9.58 -19.69 14.39
CA LEU A 93 9.72 -20.97 15.09
C LEU A 93 11.19 -21.34 15.26
N ASP A 94 11.94 -21.33 14.17
CA ASP A 94 13.35 -21.73 14.13
C ASP A 94 14.30 -20.52 14.13
N VAL A 95 13.83 -19.38 13.61
CA VAL A 95 14.61 -18.15 13.46
C VAL A 95 13.80 -16.92 13.88
N VAL A 96 14.46 -15.97 14.55
CA VAL A 96 13.88 -14.68 14.91
C VAL A 96 13.84 -13.80 13.66
N VAL A 97 12.68 -13.25 13.36
CA VAL A 97 12.46 -12.41 12.18
C VAL A 97 11.66 -11.16 12.55
N ASP A 98 11.91 -10.06 11.83
CA ASP A 98 11.22 -8.78 12.06
C ASP A 98 9.89 -8.68 11.31
N GLN A 99 9.67 -9.53 10.30
CA GLN A 99 8.42 -9.51 9.54
C GLN A 99 7.24 -10.02 10.38
N PRO A 100 6.02 -9.55 10.10
CA PRO A 100 4.82 -10.11 10.74
C PRO A 100 4.59 -11.58 10.39
N VAL A 101 3.95 -12.30 11.30
CA VAL A 101 3.73 -13.76 11.26
C VAL A 101 3.22 -14.28 9.93
N LEU A 102 2.18 -13.63 9.37
CA LEU A 102 1.58 -14.10 8.14
C LEU A 102 2.49 -13.85 6.93
N THR A 103 3.31 -12.79 6.98
CA THR A 103 4.36 -12.53 5.99
C THR A 103 5.49 -13.53 6.12
N GLY A 104 5.93 -13.87 7.33
CA GLY A 104 6.85 -14.99 7.57
C GLY A 104 6.31 -16.30 6.99
N GLY A 105 5.04 -16.63 7.25
CA GLY A 105 4.37 -17.78 6.65
C GLY A 105 4.31 -17.72 5.12
N PHE A 106 4.08 -16.54 4.54
CA PHE A 106 4.13 -16.33 3.09
C PHE A 106 5.51 -16.64 2.51
N THR A 107 6.59 -16.20 3.17
CA THR A 107 7.96 -16.52 2.75
C THR A 107 8.27 -18.01 2.87
N ALA A 108 7.80 -18.69 3.92
CA ALA A 108 7.96 -20.13 4.09
C ALA A 108 7.21 -20.92 3.01
N VAL A 109 6.00 -20.50 2.62
CA VAL A 109 5.25 -21.10 1.51
C VAL A 109 6.00 -20.93 0.19
N ALA A 110 6.56 -19.74 -0.07
CA ALA A 110 7.36 -19.50 -1.27
C ALA A 110 8.61 -20.41 -1.31
N ALA A 111 9.31 -20.56 -0.18
CA ALA A 111 10.47 -21.45 -0.05
C ALA A 111 10.10 -22.93 -0.24
N ALA A 112 8.99 -23.38 0.35
CA ALA A 112 8.51 -24.75 0.18
C ALA A 112 8.16 -25.06 -1.28
N LEU A 113 7.49 -24.14 -1.99
CA LEU A 113 7.19 -24.29 -3.41
C LEU A 113 8.45 -24.28 -4.28
N ALA A 114 9.43 -23.44 -3.95
CA ALA A 114 10.72 -23.44 -4.62
C ALA A 114 11.47 -24.77 -4.43
N GLY A 115 11.50 -25.32 -3.21
CA GLY A 115 12.10 -26.64 -2.96
C GLY A 115 11.35 -27.80 -3.65
N VAL A 116 10.07 -27.65 -3.98
CA VAL A 116 9.36 -28.61 -4.86
C VAL A 116 9.86 -28.48 -6.30
N TYR A 117 10.01 -27.25 -6.80
CA TYR A 117 10.57 -26.99 -8.12
C TYR A 117 12.01 -27.53 -8.24
N ASP A 118 12.88 -27.24 -7.29
CA ASP A 118 14.29 -27.63 -7.33
C ASP A 118 14.45 -29.16 -7.37
N ARG A 119 13.66 -29.88 -6.56
CA ARG A 119 13.63 -31.37 -6.59
C ARG A 119 13.10 -31.91 -7.92
N ALA A 120 12.09 -31.26 -8.50
CA ALA A 120 11.56 -31.66 -9.80
C ALA A 120 12.58 -31.38 -10.93
N ALA A 121 13.34 -30.28 -10.84
CA ALA A 121 14.38 -29.96 -11.81
C ALA A 121 15.51 -30.98 -11.79
N ALA A 122 16.05 -31.28 -10.60
CA ALA A 122 17.11 -32.27 -10.42
C ALA A 122 16.70 -33.69 -10.86
N GLY A 123 15.41 -34.05 -10.77
CA GLY A 123 14.92 -35.39 -11.08
C GLY A 123 14.39 -35.60 -12.50
N SER A 124 14.02 -34.54 -13.22
CA SER A 124 13.30 -34.65 -14.50
C SER A 124 14.17 -34.45 -15.74
N GLY A 125 15.26 -33.67 -15.65
CA GLY A 125 16.06 -33.25 -16.80
C GLY A 125 15.31 -32.36 -17.82
N VAL A 126 14.06 -31.98 -17.53
CA VAL A 126 13.21 -31.15 -18.40
C VAL A 126 13.19 -29.70 -17.94
N LEU A 127 13.22 -29.47 -16.62
CA LEU A 127 13.24 -28.12 -16.04
C LEU A 127 14.69 -27.64 -15.87
N PRO A 128 14.95 -26.33 -16.04
CA PRO A 128 16.28 -25.78 -15.85
C PRO A 128 16.68 -25.82 -14.37
N GLU A 129 17.85 -26.37 -14.09
CA GLU A 129 18.50 -26.27 -12.78
C GLU A 129 19.03 -24.85 -12.59
N ILE A 130 18.56 -24.19 -11.54
CA ILE A 130 18.91 -22.83 -11.16
C ILE A 130 19.26 -22.80 -9.67
N PRO A 131 20.00 -21.78 -9.19
CA PRO A 131 20.27 -21.62 -7.76
C PRO A 131 18.96 -21.61 -6.93
N PRO A 132 18.92 -22.25 -5.73
CA PRO A 132 17.72 -22.28 -4.89
C PRO A 132 17.19 -20.89 -4.51
N VAL A 133 18.08 -19.91 -4.31
CA VAL A 133 17.68 -18.52 -4.06
C VAL A 133 16.93 -17.92 -5.27
N GLN A 134 17.30 -18.31 -6.49
CA GLN A 134 16.65 -17.85 -7.71
C GLN A 134 15.28 -18.46 -7.88
N SER A 135 15.12 -19.77 -7.64
CA SER A 135 13.80 -20.42 -7.69
C SER A 135 12.88 -19.84 -6.62
N TYR A 136 13.37 -19.65 -5.39
CA TYR A 136 12.65 -18.93 -4.32
C TYR A 136 12.20 -17.53 -4.74
N TYR A 137 13.10 -16.77 -5.35
CA TYR A 137 12.81 -15.41 -5.79
C TYR A 137 11.74 -15.38 -6.88
N VAL A 138 11.83 -16.27 -7.89
CA VAL A 138 10.82 -16.42 -8.95
C VAL A 138 9.46 -16.75 -8.35
N LEU A 139 9.39 -17.73 -7.45
CA LEU A 139 8.14 -18.14 -6.81
C LEU A 139 7.53 -17.00 -5.99
N THR A 140 8.37 -16.26 -5.27
CA THR A 140 7.94 -15.05 -4.53
C THR A 140 7.32 -14.02 -5.48
N CYS A 141 7.98 -13.72 -6.60
CA CYS A 141 7.45 -12.78 -7.60
C CYS A 141 6.12 -13.23 -8.22
N LEU A 142 5.94 -14.53 -8.46
CA LEU A 142 4.68 -15.09 -8.95
C LEU A 142 3.54 -14.95 -7.94
N LEU A 143 3.80 -15.21 -6.65
CA LEU A 143 2.82 -15.04 -5.58
C LEU A 143 2.46 -13.55 -5.38
N LEU A 144 3.43 -12.65 -5.43
CA LEU A 144 3.21 -11.20 -5.36
C LEU A 144 2.44 -10.67 -6.59
N THR A 145 2.68 -11.26 -7.77
CA THR A 145 1.89 -10.98 -8.99
C THR A 145 0.42 -11.36 -8.80
N ALA A 146 0.14 -12.52 -8.19
CA ALA A 146 -1.23 -12.90 -7.84
C ALA A 146 -1.86 -11.90 -6.85
N CYS A 147 -1.09 -11.41 -5.88
CA CYS A 147 -1.54 -10.36 -4.94
C CYS A 147 -1.87 -9.05 -5.67
N ALA A 148 -1.04 -8.61 -6.63
CA ALA A 148 -1.32 -7.44 -7.46
C ALA A 148 -2.62 -7.60 -8.28
N PHE A 149 -2.89 -8.78 -8.83
CA PHE A 149 -4.16 -9.04 -9.52
C PHE A 149 -5.37 -8.98 -8.59
N LEU A 150 -5.26 -9.51 -7.37
CA LEU A 150 -6.30 -9.38 -6.35
C LEU A 150 -6.52 -7.92 -5.93
N LEU A 151 -5.45 -7.13 -5.85
CA LEU A 151 -5.51 -5.71 -5.57
C LEU A 151 -6.25 -4.92 -6.66
N VAL A 152 -5.92 -5.18 -7.93
CA VAL A 152 -6.60 -4.55 -9.08
C VAL A 152 -8.06 -4.96 -9.14
N ARG A 153 -8.37 -6.25 -8.90
CA ARG A 153 -9.73 -6.77 -8.86
C ARG A 153 -10.56 -6.10 -7.76
N SER A 154 -10.04 -6.03 -6.54
CA SER A 154 -10.73 -5.42 -5.40
C SER A 154 -10.92 -3.91 -5.61
N THR A 155 -9.90 -3.21 -6.11
CA THR A 155 -10.00 -1.77 -6.46
C THR A 155 -11.04 -1.51 -7.53
N LEU A 156 -11.09 -2.32 -8.59
CA LEU A 156 -12.11 -2.18 -9.64
C LEU A 156 -13.52 -2.34 -9.07
N ALA A 157 -13.72 -3.29 -8.17
CA ALA A 157 -15.01 -3.49 -7.51
C ALA A 157 -15.36 -2.33 -6.55
N LEU A 158 -14.36 -1.72 -5.91
CA LEU A 158 -14.51 -0.56 -5.03
C LEU A 158 -14.70 0.76 -5.77
N ALA A 159 -14.26 0.87 -7.03
CA ALA A 159 -14.42 2.07 -7.85
C ALA A 159 -15.86 2.28 -8.37
N GLY A 160 -16.77 1.33 -8.12
CA GLY A 160 -18.19 1.43 -8.47
C GLY A 160 -18.43 1.62 -9.97
N ARG A 161 -18.98 2.78 -10.36
CA ARG A 161 -19.32 3.11 -11.76
C ARG A 161 -18.13 3.61 -12.60
N ARG A 162 -16.93 3.61 -12.01
CA ARG A 162 -15.67 4.08 -12.62
C ARG A 162 -14.60 2.98 -12.62
N PRO A 163 -14.84 1.81 -13.25
CA PRO A 163 -13.94 0.66 -13.17
C PRO A 163 -12.52 0.93 -13.68
N TRP A 164 -12.36 1.93 -14.55
CA TRP A 164 -11.09 2.35 -15.11
C TRP A 164 -10.18 3.09 -14.12
N ASP A 165 -10.70 3.53 -12.96
CA ASP A 165 -9.85 4.10 -11.91
C ASP A 165 -8.85 3.05 -11.38
N ALA A 166 -9.17 1.75 -11.50
CA ALA A 166 -8.24 0.66 -11.17
C ALA A 166 -7.03 0.56 -12.13
N ALA A 167 -7.11 1.16 -13.33
CA ALA A 167 -5.97 1.20 -14.24
C ALA A 167 -4.82 2.07 -13.70
N ILE A 168 -5.10 2.98 -12.76
CA ILE A 168 -4.05 3.76 -12.07
C ILE A 168 -3.08 2.84 -11.32
N ILE A 169 -3.58 1.72 -10.77
CA ILE A 169 -2.74 0.71 -10.12
C ILE A 169 -1.98 -0.09 -11.19
N GLY A 170 -2.67 -0.52 -12.25
CA GLY A 170 -2.06 -1.35 -13.28
C GLY A 170 -0.97 -0.66 -14.09
N LEU A 171 -1.01 0.68 -14.24
CA LEU A 171 0.00 1.49 -14.93
C LEU A 171 0.87 2.30 -13.96
N SER A 172 1.00 1.82 -12.72
CA SER A 172 1.66 2.55 -11.64
C SER A 172 3.19 2.50 -11.75
N PRO A 173 3.89 3.65 -11.82
CA PRO A 173 5.36 3.68 -11.68
C PRO A 173 5.83 3.13 -10.33
N LEU A 174 5.06 3.37 -9.27
CA LEU A 174 5.34 2.85 -7.94
C LEU A 174 5.29 1.31 -7.92
N LEU A 175 4.26 0.72 -8.54
CA LEU A 175 4.16 -0.74 -8.67
C LEU A 175 5.33 -1.30 -9.49
N LEU A 176 5.73 -0.63 -10.58
CA LEU A 176 6.88 -1.05 -11.39
C LEU A 176 8.16 -1.17 -10.55
N VAL A 177 8.41 -0.17 -9.71
CA VAL A 177 9.66 -0.09 -8.94
C VAL A 177 9.63 -1.02 -7.72
N HIS A 178 8.51 -1.09 -7.00
CA HIS A 178 8.45 -1.76 -5.69
C HIS A 178 7.70 -3.08 -5.64
N ALA A 179 7.08 -3.56 -6.73
CA ALA A 179 6.31 -4.80 -6.71
C ALA A 179 7.07 -6.03 -6.17
N PHE A 180 8.39 -6.08 -6.40
CA PHE A 180 9.24 -7.21 -6.01
C PHE A 180 10.39 -6.81 -5.08
N THR A 181 10.33 -5.62 -4.47
CA THR A 181 11.33 -5.20 -3.48
C THR A 181 11.11 -5.91 -2.15
N GLY A 182 9.86 -5.97 -1.68
CA GLY A 182 9.45 -6.63 -0.44
C GLY A 182 8.09 -7.34 -0.59
N TRP A 183 7.47 -7.67 0.54
CA TRP A 183 6.23 -8.46 0.58
C TRP A 183 4.94 -7.65 0.79
N ASP A 184 5.03 -6.31 0.80
CA ASP A 184 3.90 -5.42 1.11
C ASP A 184 2.67 -5.62 0.22
N LEU A 185 2.84 -6.03 -1.04
CA LEU A 185 1.71 -6.33 -1.93
C LEU A 185 0.78 -7.39 -1.35
N PHE A 186 1.29 -8.33 -0.56
CA PHE A 186 0.47 -9.36 0.09
C PHE A 186 -0.49 -8.73 1.11
N ALA A 187 0.02 -7.90 2.02
CA ALA A 187 -0.81 -7.20 3.00
C ALA A 187 -1.79 -6.22 2.33
N VAL A 188 -1.33 -5.48 1.32
CA VAL A 188 -2.15 -4.53 0.56
C VAL A 188 -3.28 -5.23 -0.20
N ALA A 189 -3.04 -6.43 -0.75
CA ALA A 189 -4.08 -7.23 -1.39
C ALA A 189 -5.15 -7.69 -0.39
N LEU A 190 -4.74 -8.17 0.79
CA LEU A 190 -5.67 -8.54 1.88
C LEU A 190 -6.49 -7.34 2.37
N ALA A 191 -5.86 -6.17 2.53
CA ALA A 191 -6.49 -4.90 2.88
C ALA A 191 -7.53 -4.46 1.82
N GLY A 192 -7.19 -4.57 0.53
CA GLY A 192 -8.12 -4.29 -0.57
C GLY A 192 -9.33 -5.24 -0.56
N LEU A 193 -9.11 -6.54 -0.32
CA LEU A 193 -10.19 -7.52 -0.17
C LEU A 193 -11.05 -7.26 1.07
N ALA A 194 -10.46 -6.79 2.18
CA ALA A 194 -11.18 -6.42 3.40
C ALA A 194 -12.14 -5.24 3.15
N LEU A 195 -11.65 -4.19 2.48
CA LEU A 195 -12.49 -3.05 2.05
C LEU A 195 -13.59 -3.51 1.09
N TRP A 196 -13.27 -4.41 0.15
CA TRP A 196 -14.27 -4.98 -0.75
C TRP A 196 -15.35 -5.76 0.02
N ALA A 197 -14.98 -6.61 0.98
CA ALA A 197 -15.94 -7.34 1.80
C ALA A 197 -16.82 -6.39 2.64
N TRP A 198 -16.24 -5.30 3.16
CA TRP A 198 -16.97 -4.25 3.86
C TRP A 198 -17.98 -3.56 2.94
N ALA A 199 -17.56 -3.16 1.73
CA ALA A 199 -18.43 -2.56 0.72
C ALA A 199 -19.60 -3.49 0.33
N ARG A 200 -19.38 -4.81 0.38
CA ARG A 200 -20.42 -5.83 0.18
C ARG A 200 -21.25 -6.15 1.43
N ARG A 201 -21.11 -5.37 2.50
CA ARG A 201 -21.80 -5.52 3.80
C ARG A 201 -21.53 -6.86 4.50
N ARG A 202 -20.43 -7.54 4.16
CA ARG A 202 -20.01 -8.81 4.78
C ARG A 202 -19.08 -8.54 5.96
N LEU A 203 -19.63 -8.04 7.06
CA LEU A 203 -18.87 -7.50 8.21
C LEU A 203 -17.86 -8.49 8.81
N LEU A 204 -18.24 -9.76 9.00
CA LEU A 204 -17.35 -10.78 9.57
C LEU A 204 -16.19 -11.13 8.64
N LEU A 205 -16.47 -11.23 7.33
CA LEU A 205 -15.43 -11.46 6.32
C LEU A 205 -14.49 -10.26 6.21
N ALA A 206 -15.04 -9.04 6.25
CA ALA A 206 -14.24 -7.81 6.26
C ALA A 206 -13.31 -7.77 7.49
N GLY A 207 -13.84 -8.13 8.66
CA GLY A 207 -13.07 -8.24 9.88
C GLY A 207 -11.97 -9.29 9.75
N ALA A 208 -12.32 -10.51 9.34
CA ALA A 208 -11.34 -11.60 9.18
C ALA A 208 -10.21 -11.23 8.21
N LEU A 209 -10.53 -10.67 7.05
CA LEU A 209 -9.53 -10.21 6.08
C LEU A 209 -8.68 -9.05 6.64
N THR A 210 -9.25 -8.16 7.45
CA THR A 210 -8.49 -7.10 8.12
C THR A 210 -7.55 -7.68 9.18
N GLY A 211 -7.98 -8.71 9.92
CA GLY A 211 -7.14 -9.44 10.88
C GLY A 211 -5.98 -10.16 10.21
N LEU A 212 -6.23 -10.82 9.06
CA LEU A 212 -5.19 -11.42 8.24
C LEU A 212 -4.23 -10.35 7.69
N ALA A 213 -4.76 -9.23 7.17
CA ALA A 213 -3.95 -8.12 6.70
C ALA A 213 -3.07 -7.55 7.82
N ALA A 214 -3.61 -7.40 9.04
CA ALA A 214 -2.85 -6.95 10.21
C ALA A 214 -1.79 -7.95 10.67
N ALA A 215 -2.02 -9.24 10.45
CA ALA A 215 -1.03 -10.30 10.71
C ALA A 215 0.07 -10.36 9.64
N ALA A 216 -0.17 -9.77 8.46
CA ALA A 216 0.83 -9.60 7.39
C ALA A 216 1.56 -8.26 7.48
N ALA A 217 0.86 -7.19 7.90
CA ALA A 217 1.41 -5.87 8.14
C ALA A 217 0.48 -5.06 9.07
N LEU A 218 1.02 -4.63 10.21
CA LEU A 218 0.22 -4.05 11.30
C LEU A 218 -0.55 -2.78 10.91
N HIS A 219 -0.04 -2.02 9.93
CA HIS A 219 -0.69 -0.80 9.42
C HIS A 219 -2.12 -1.04 8.91
N ALA A 220 -2.49 -2.27 8.54
CA ALA A 220 -3.85 -2.60 8.10
C ALA A 220 -4.91 -2.31 9.19
N VAL A 221 -4.52 -2.25 10.48
CA VAL A 221 -5.40 -1.83 11.58
C VAL A 221 -5.91 -0.39 11.39
N LEU A 222 -5.19 0.47 10.67
CA LEU A 222 -5.63 1.83 10.34
C LEU A 222 -6.93 1.84 9.52
N LEU A 223 -7.25 0.76 8.80
CA LEU A 223 -8.56 0.60 8.16
C LEU A 223 -9.69 0.49 9.18
N LEU A 224 -9.48 -0.23 10.29
CA LEU A 224 -10.45 -0.29 11.38
C LEU A 224 -10.62 1.07 12.04
N LEU A 225 -9.55 1.87 12.15
CA LEU A 225 -9.61 3.24 12.64
C LEU A 225 -10.40 4.14 11.68
N ALA A 226 -10.17 4.06 10.36
CA ALA A 226 -10.95 4.79 9.36
C ALA A 226 -12.46 4.45 9.48
N LEU A 227 -12.78 3.17 9.58
CA LEU A 227 -14.15 2.70 9.76
C LEU A 227 -14.73 3.13 11.12
N LEU A 228 -13.93 3.17 12.19
CA LEU A 228 -14.36 3.65 13.51
C LEU A 228 -14.81 5.11 13.42
N LEU A 229 -13.96 5.99 12.88
CA LEU A 229 -14.25 7.43 12.75
C LEU A 229 -15.55 7.67 11.98
N LEU A 230 -15.74 6.94 10.88
CA LEU A 230 -16.95 7.05 10.05
C LEU A 230 -18.18 6.42 10.72
N CYS A 231 -18.04 5.26 11.38
CA CYS A 231 -19.13 4.63 12.11
C CYS A 231 -19.55 5.45 13.35
N LEU A 232 -18.62 6.13 14.01
CA LEU A 232 -18.93 7.08 15.09
C LEU A 232 -19.84 8.20 14.57
N ARG A 233 -19.46 8.83 13.45
CA ARG A 233 -20.26 9.88 12.80
C ARG A 233 -21.63 9.36 12.32
N ALA A 234 -21.68 8.13 11.81
CA ALA A 234 -22.89 7.50 11.28
C ALA A 234 -23.82 6.87 12.34
N GLY A 235 -23.38 6.73 13.60
CA GLY A 235 -24.08 5.94 14.62
C GLY A 235 -24.09 4.43 14.34
N ARG A 236 -23.11 3.90 13.61
CA ARG A 236 -23.03 2.49 13.16
C ARG A 236 -21.99 1.66 13.92
N LEU A 237 -21.82 1.94 15.22
CA LEU A 237 -20.82 1.27 16.05
C LEU A 237 -21.03 -0.25 16.18
N ARG A 238 -22.26 -0.73 16.12
CA ARG A 238 -22.53 -2.20 16.09
C ARG A 238 -21.94 -2.89 14.87
N ALA A 239 -21.90 -2.21 13.72
CA ALA A 239 -21.30 -2.78 12.50
C ALA A 239 -19.78 -2.77 12.59
N TRP A 240 -19.21 -1.68 13.13
CA TRP A 240 -17.80 -1.57 13.40
C TRP A 240 -17.33 -2.63 14.42
N SER A 241 -18.01 -2.77 15.56
CA SER A 241 -17.61 -3.71 16.62
C SER A 241 -17.61 -5.16 16.15
N ARG A 242 -18.59 -5.58 15.35
CA ARG A 242 -18.60 -6.93 14.74
C ARG A 242 -17.42 -7.16 13.81
N THR A 243 -17.02 -6.14 13.07
CA THR A 243 -15.88 -6.19 12.15
C THR A 243 -14.56 -6.20 12.93
N ALA A 244 -14.42 -5.34 13.95
CA ALA A 244 -13.25 -5.26 14.81
C ALA A 244 -13.05 -6.55 15.64
N LEU A 245 -14.12 -7.14 16.19
CA LEU A 245 -14.05 -8.40 16.93
C LEU A 245 -13.64 -9.56 16.01
N ALA A 246 -14.18 -9.63 14.79
CA ALA A 246 -13.76 -10.64 13.82
C ALA A 246 -12.30 -10.44 13.39
N ALA A 247 -11.82 -9.19 13.26
CA ALA A 247 -10.43 -8.89 12.98
C ALA A 247 -9.51 -9.32 14.13
N ALA A 248 -9.83 -8.93 15.37
CA ALA A 248 -9.07 -9.31 16.55
C ALA A 248 -9.02 -10.84 16.72
N GLY A 249 -10.17 -11.52 16.59
CA GLY A 249 -10.24 -12.98 16.67
C GLY A 249 -9.42 -13.68 15.59
N THR A 250 -9.43 -13.16 14.36
CA THR A 250 -8.65 -13.76 13.26
C THR A 250 -7.15 -13.49 13.41
N TRP A 251 -6.77 -12.28 13.82
CA TRP A 251 -5.38 -11.94 14.12
C TRP A 251 -4.83 -12.84 15.23
N LEU A 252 -5.58 -12.99 16.34
CA LEU A 252 -5.22 -13.89 17.43
C LEU A 252 -5.12 -15.35 16.96
N ALA A 253 -6.03 -15.81 16.11
CA ALA A 253 -6.00 -17.18 15.59
C ALA A 253 -4.76 -17.48 14.73
N VAL A 254 -4.15 -16.47 14.11
CA VAL A 254 -2.90 -16.62 13.33
C VAL A 254 -1.68 -16.45 14.22
N VAL A 255 -1.67 -15.41 15.05
CA VAL A 255 -0.52 -14.99 15.85
C VAL A 255 -0.31 -15.90 17.06
N LEU A 256 -1.37 -16.20 17.81
CA LEU A 256 -1.26 -16.90 19.09
C LEU A 256 -0.66 -18.31 18.97
N PRO A 257 -1.05 -19.16 17.98
CA PRO A 257 -0.44 -20.48 17.85
C PRO A 257 1.08 -20.42 17.61
N VAL A 258 1.54 -19.45 16.80
CA VAL A 258 2.98 -19.25 16.53
C VAL A 258 3.68 -18.72 17.78
N ALA A 259 3.05 -17.79 18.50
CA ALA A 259 3.57 -17.27 19.76
C ALA A 259 3.76 -18.34 20.85
N LEU A 260 2.83 -19.30 20.91
CA LEU A 260 2.90 -20.41 21.86
C LEU A 260 3.91 -21.49 21.42
N ALA A 261 4.08 -21.71 20.12
CA ALA A 261 4.99 -22.71 19.58
C ALA A 261 6.46 -22.24 19.56
N GLY A 262 6.71 -20.95 19.36
CA GLY A 262 8.06 -20.34 19.32
C GLY A 262 8.25 -19.24 20.36
N PRO A 263 8.15 -19.53 21.68
CA PRO A 263 8.16 -18.49 22.71
C PRO A 263 9.46 -17.68 22.74
N ALA A 264 10.59 -18.26 22.33
CA ALA A 264 11.87 -17.56 22.27
C ALA A 264 11.88 -16.44 21.20
N GLY A 265 11.28 -16.67 20.03
CA GLY A 265 11.17 -15.67 18.98
C GLY A 265 10.15 -14.57 19.27
N TRP A 266 9.18 -14.84 20.15
CA TRP A 266 8.16 -13.87 20.58
C TRP A 266 8.48 -13.11 21.86
N ALA A 267 9.33 -13.67 22.72
CA ALA A 267 9.82 -13.00 23.92
C ALA A 267 10.67 -11.76 23.57
N VAL A 268 11.24 -11.74 22.37
CA VAL A 268 11.78 -10.54 21.74
C VAL A 268 10.61 -9.76 21.14
N LEU A 269 9.85 -9.05 21.98
CA LEU A 269 8.94 -8.01 21.48
C LEU A 269 9.83 -6.97 20.79
N PRO A 270 9.73 -6.74 19.46
CA PRO A 270 10.43 -5.63 18.86
C PRO A 270 9.92 -4.36 19.56
N ALA A 271 10.79 -3.70 20.30
CA ALA A 271 10.50 -2.35 20.76
C ALA A 271 10.18 -1.52 19.52
N LEU A 272 9.18 -0.63 19.60
CA LEU A 272 8.93 0.32 18.52
C LEU A 272 10.26 1.04 18.23
N PRO A 273 10.74 1.04 16.96
CA PRO A 273 12.03 1.65 16.65
C PRO A 273 11.98 3.13 17.02
N GLY A 274 12.82 3.52 17.99
CA GLY A 274 13.02 4.92 18.30
C GLY A 274 13.67 5.65 17.12
N VAL A 275 13.65 6.98 17.15
CA VAL A 275 14.23 7.88 16.14
C VAL A 275 15.72 7.59 15.91
N ALA A 276 16.44 7.08 16.90
CA ALA A 276 17.84 6.69 16.75
C ALA A 276 18.06 5.54 15.75
N ALA A 277 17.05 4.69 15.53
CA ALA A 277 17.05 3.61 14.55
C ALA A 277 16.06 3.92 13.41
N ALA A 278 15.86 5.20 13.11
CA ALA A 278 14.95 5.63 12.06
C ALA A 278 15.40 5.09 10.69
N GLU A 279 14.42 4.62 9.91
CA GLU A 279 14.66 4.14 8.56
C GLU A 279 15.30 5.25 7.71
N PRO A 280 16.23 4.91 6.79
CA PRO A 280 17.00 5.90 6.04
C PRO A 280 16.13 6.92 5.30
N ASP A 281 14.99 6.47 4.81
CA ASP A 281 14.04 7.23 3.99
C ASP A 281 13.03 8.05 4.82
N SER A 282 13.13 8.04 6.15
CA SER A 282 12.23 8.78 7.03
C SER A 282 12.69 10.24 7.24
N LEU A 283 11.73 11.13 7.51
CA LEU A 283 12.02 12.52 7.92
C LEU A 283 12.87 12.58 9.19
N TRP A 284 12.76 11.56 10.05
CA TRP A 284 13.50 11.48 11.30
C TRP A 284 14.98 11.19 11.08
N ASN A 285 15.33 10.38 10.09
CA ASN A 285 16.74 10.18 9.74
C ASN A 285 17.40 11.47 9.24
N ILE A 286 16.68 12.28 8.45
CA ILE A 286 17.14 13.63 8.06
C ILE A 286 17.35 14.49 9.31
N ALA A 287 16.40 14.49 10.24
CA ALA A 287 16.50 15.26 11.49
C ALA A 287 17.73 14.82 12.33
N VAL A 288 17.95 13.52 12.48
CA VAL A 288 19.11 12.95 13.19
C VAL A 288 20.42 13.42 12.55
N HIS A 289 20.51 13.35 11.22
CA HIS A 289 21.69 13.80 10.48
C HIS A 289 21.97 15.30 10.69
N LEU A 290 20.93 16.14 10.62
CA LEU A 290 21.05 17.59 10.86
C LEU A 290 21.41 17.94 12.32
N THR A 291 21.08 17.08 13.28
CA THR A 291 21.42 17.29 14.70
C THR A 291 22.80 16.78 15.13
N GLY A 292 23.67 16.43 14.18
CA GLY A 292 25.04 15.96 14.46
C GLY A 292 25.24 14.45 14.36
N GLY A 293 24.23 13.71 13.87
CA GLY A 293 24.32 12.29 13.59
C GLY A 293 24.06 11.36 14.78
N PRO A 294 24.08 10.03 14.56
CA PRO A 294 23.86 9.04 15.61
C PRO A 294 25.04 9.06 16.60
N GLY A 295 24.88 9.79 17.71
CA GLY A 295 25.92 9.99 18.73
C GLY A 295 25.92 11.37 19.39
N ALA A 296 25.12 12.33 18.89
CA ALA A 296 24.95 13.63 19.53
C ALA A 296 24.01 13.56 20.74
N ASP A 297 24.55 13.77 21.95
CA ASP A 297 23.77 13.98 23.17
C ASP A 297 23.41 15.48 23.35
N PRO A 298 22.18 15.85 23.78
CA PRO A 298 21.00 15.03 24.05
C PRO A 298 19.83 15.40 23.11
N VAL A 299 19.59 14.62 22.05
CA VAL A 299 18.34 14.70 21.26
C VAL A 299 17.67 13.37 20.86
N PRO A 300 18.03 12.16 21.35
CA PRO A 300 17.22 10.97 21.04
C PRO A 300 15.80 10.99 21.67
N ALA A 301 15.70 11.19 22.99
CA ALA A 301 14.42 11.07 23.70
C ALA A 301 13.41 12.20 23.41
N LEU A 302 13.91 13.41 23.14
CA LEU A 302 13.04 14.53 22.75
C LEU A 302 12.48 14.32 21.34
N LEU A 303 13.29 13.85 20.39
CA LEU A 303 12.81 13.54 19.03
C LEU A 303 11.79 12.41 19.04
N ASP A 304 11.99 11.37 19.87
CA ASP A 304 11.00 10.31 20.06
C ASP A 304 9.66 10.86 20.54
N ALA A 305 9.67 11.71 21.56
CA ALA A 305 8.46 12.34 22.08
C ALA A 305 7.78 13.25 21.05
N VAL A 306 8.57 14.02 20.28
CA VAL A 306 8.06 14.86 19.19
C VAL A 306 7.45 14.02 18.08
N ALA A 307 8.07 12.90 17.69
CA ALA A 307 7.55 12.01 16.66
C ALA A 307 6.19 11.44 17.04
N VAL A 308 6.07 10.93 18.26
CA VAL A 308 4.79 10.45 18.80
C VAL A 308 3.74 11.56 18.84
N LEU A 309 4.10 12.75 19.33
CA LEU A 309 3.18 13.87 19.42
C LEU A 309 2.67 14.34 18.05
N VAL A 310 3.55 14.46 17.06
CA VAL A 310 3.20 14.85 15.70
C VAL A 310 2.31 13.79 15.04
N GLY A 311 2.62 12.50 15.21
CA GLY A 311 1.77 11.41 14.75
C GLY A 311 0.37 11.45 15.37
N LEU A 312 0.26 11.58 16.69
CA LEU A 312 -1.02 11.71 17.40
C LEU A 312 -1.79 12.96 16.97
N ALA A 313 -1.11 14.09 16.78
CA ALA A 313 -1.73 15.32 16.27
C ALA A 313 -2.28 15.13 14.85
N GLY A 314 -1.56 14.45 13.97
CA GLY A 314 -2.02 14.10 12.63
C GLY A 314 -3.26 13.20 12.65
N LEU A 315 -3.27 12.15 13.48
CA LEU A 315 -4.43 11.27 13.64
C LEU A 315 -5.64 12.04 14.20
N ALA A 316 -5.42 12.92 15.18
CA ALA A 316 -6.45 13.79 15.72
C ALA A 316 -6.98 14.78 14.67
N ALA A 317 -6.14 15.30 13.79
CA ALA A 317 -6.54 16.18 12.69
C ALA A 317 -7.44 15.44 11.68
N VAL A 318 -7.14 14.18 11.35
CA VAL A 318 -8.00 13.35 10.48
C VAL A 318 -9.33 13.02 11.16
N ALA A 319 -9.32 12.72 12.47
CA ALA A 319 -10.53 12.50 13.24
C ALA A 319 -11.42 13.76 13.29
N TRP A 320 -10.79 14.92 13.52
CA TRP A 320 -11.44 16.23 13.47
C TRP A 320 -12.06 16.52 12.11
N LEU A 321 -11.27 16.38 11.03
CA LEU A 321 -11.73 16.53 9.64
C LEU A 321 -12.94 15.64 9.36
N THR A 322 -12.87 14.37 9.77
CA THR A 322 -13.95 13.40 9.58
C THR A 322 -15.24 13.84 10.28
N ARG A 323 -15.13 14.53 11.43
CA ARG A 323 -16.28 15.06 12.17
C ARG A 323 -16.86 16.33 11.55
N VAL A 324 -16.01 17.26 11.09
CA VAL A 324 -16.46 18.58 10.61
C VAL A 324 -16.78 18.66 9.11
N ALA A 325 -16.35 17.68 8.32
CA ALA A 325 -16.59 17.68 6.87
C ALA A 325 -18.10 17.85 6.54
N PRO A 326 -18.49 18.69 5.55
CA PRO A 326 -19.89 19.01 5.27
C PRO A 326 -20.75 17.77 4.97
N VAL A 327 -20.15 16.82 4.25
CA VAL A 327 -20.69 15.50 3.98
C VAL A 327 -19.72 14.48 4.54
N ARG A 328 -20.21 13.32 5.01
CA ARG A 328 -19.34 12.24 5.50
C ARG A 328 -18.25 11.94 4.46
N PRO A 329 -16.96 11.96 4.82
CA PRO A 329 -15.90 11.58 3.88
C PRO A 329 -16.04 10.12 3.46
N ARG A 330 -15.55 9.78 2.27
CA ARG A 330 -15.56 8.38 1.78
C ARG A 330 -14.52 7.55 2.54
N VAL A 331 -14.77 6.25 2.72
CA VAL A 331 -13.87 5.32 3.41
C VAL A 331 -12.42 5.41 2.88
N PRO A 332 -12.17 5.42 1.55
CA PRO A 332 -10.80 5.49 1.03
C PRO A 332 -10.11 6.82 1.32
N GLN A 333 -10.84 7.93 1.44
CA GLN A 333 -10.26 9.24 1.76
C GLN A 333 -9.73 9.26 3.20
N VAL A 334 -10.52 8.78 4.16
CA VAL A 334 -10.10 8.70 5.56
C VAL A 334 -8.95 7.70 5.73
N ALA A 335 -9.07 6.53 5.12
CA ALA A 335 -8.01 5.51 5.17
C ALA A 335 -6.69 6.02 4.56
N PHE A 336 -6.73 6.66 3.39
CA PHE A 336 -5.55 7.28 2.77
C PHE A 336 -4.88 8.29 3.70
N LEU A 337 -5.66 9.21 4.28
CA LEU A 337 -5.11 10.24 5.18
C LEU A 337 -4.49 9.64 6.44
N LEU A 338 -5.12 8.62 7.04
CA LEU A 338 -4.56 7.96 8.23
C LEU A 338 -3.24 7.24 7.91
N VAL A 339 -3.19 6.48 6.81
CA VAL A 339 -1.97 5.78 6.39
C VAL A 339 -0.87 6.79 6.04
N ALA A 340 -1.19 7.86 5.31
CA ALA A 340 -0.22 8.89 4.94
C ALA A 340 0.34 9.63 6.15
N VAL A 341 -0.50 9.95 7.16
CA VAL A 341 -0.03 10.50 8.44
C VAL A 341 0.95 9.54 9.11
N VAL A 342 0.60 8.25 9.22
CA VAL A 342 1.47 7.27 9.89
C VAL A 342 2.79 7.09 9.15
N LEU A 343 2.80 7.07 7.82
CA LEU A 343 4.05 6.99 7.04
C LEU A 343 4.92 8.25 7.22
N LEU A 344 4.35 9.45 7.08
CA LEU A 344 5.10 10.71 7.20
C LEU A 344 5.65 10.95 8.61
N THR A 345 4.92 10.50 9.64
CA THR A 345 5.28 10.74 11.04
C THR A 345 5.99 9.56 11.69
N GLY A 346 6.01 8.41 11.02
CA GLY A 346 6.64 7.18 11.50
C GLY A 346 8.16 7.24 11.41
N THR A 347 8.84 6.64 12.38
CA THR A 347 10.30 6.42 12.37
C THR A 347 10.71 5.35 11.36
N THR A 348 9.77 4.48 11.00
CA THR A 348 9.93 3.44 9.99
C THR A 348 9.10 3.80 8.76
N TRP A 349 9.76 4.29 7.71
CA TRP A 349 9.16 4.36 6.38
C TRP A 349 10.14 3.83 5.36
N SER A 350 9.92 2.60 4.89
CA SER A 350 10.66 2.01 3.77
C SER A 350 9.92 2.27 2.44
N PRO A 351 10.59 2.50 1.29
CA PRO A 351 9.97 2.88 0.02
C PRO A 351 8.85 1.96 -0.48
N GLN A 352 8.96 0.65 -0.24
CA GLN A 352 7.92 -0.31 -0.61
C GLN A 352 6.60 -0.10 0.17
N GLU A 353 6.65 0.51 1.37
CA GLU A 353 5.46 0.81 2.16
C GLU A 353 4.58 1.90 1.52
N SER A 354 5.13 2.68 0.58
CA SER A 354 4.35 3.58 -0.27
C SER A 354 3.28 2.84 -1.07
N LEU A 355 3.42 1.52 -1.31
CA LEU A 355 2.37 0.67 -1.92
C LEU A 355 1.08 0.63 -1.09
N TRP A 356 1.13 0.89 0.21
CA TRP A 356 -0.05 0.95 1.08
C TRP A 356 -0.98 2.09 0.67
N LEU A 357 -0.39 3.20 0.20
CA LEU A 357 -1.12 4.37 -0.28
C LEU A 357 -1.72 4.15 -1.67
N LEU A 358 -1.13 3.32 -2.53
CA LEU A 358 -1.51 3.20 -3.94
C LEU A 358 -3.01 2.93 -4.18
N PRO A 359 -3.64 1.87 -3.63
CA PRO A 359 -5.06 1.62 -3.85
C PRO A 359 -5.95 2.64 -3.15
N LEU A 360 -5.53 3.13 -1.97
CA LEU A 360 -6.28 4.11 -1.20
C LEU A 360 -6.31 5.46 -1.93
N ALA A 361 -5.19 5.90 -2.48
CA ALA A 361 -5.07 7.12 -3.27
C ALA A 361 -5.85 7.04 -4.59
N ALA A 362 -5.77 5.90 -5.29
CA ALA A 362 -6.55 5.64 -6.49
C ALA A 362 -8.07 5.73 -6.25
N LEU A 363 -8.55 5.26 -5.10
CA LEU A 363 -9.96 5.32 -4.72
C LEU A 363 -10.36 6.67 -4.07
N ALA A 364 -9.47 7.28 -3.29
CA ALA A 364 -9.71 8.54 -2.60
C ALA A 364 -9.81 9.70 -3.60
N ARG A 365 -8.92 9.72 -4.59
CA ARG A 365 -8.86 10.79 -5.58
C ARG A 365 -8.43 10.27 -6.97
N PRO A 366 -9.35 9.68 -7.76
CA PRO A 366 -9.02 9.11 -9.06
C PRO A 366 -8.79 10.20 -10.13
N ARG A 367 -7.66 10.91 -10.00
CA ARG A 367 -7.16 11.90 -10.95
C ARG A 367 -5.72 11.54 -11.33
N TRP A 368 -5.51 11.21 -12.60
CA TRP A 368 -4.25 10.62 -13.06
C TRP A 368 -3.06 11.56 -12.86
N ARG A 369 -3.26 12.87 -13.10
CA ARG A 369 -2.19 13.88 -12.98
C ARG A 369 -1.49 13.86 -11.61
N SER A 370 -2.26 13.98 -10.53
CA SER A 370 -1.67 14.04 -9.19
C SER A 370 -1.09 12.70 -8.75
N LEU A 371 -1.74 11.60 -9.14
CA LEU A 371 -1.31 10.27 -8.73
C LEU A 371 -0.05 9.84 -9.48
N LEU A 372 0.06 10.10 -10.78
CA LEU A 372 1.28 9.83 -11.54
C LEU A 372 2.43 10.74 -11.10
N ALA A 373 2.15 12.01 -10.76
CA ALA A 373 3.18 12.91 -10.26
C ALA A 373 3.80 12.41 -8.94
N TRP A 374 2.98 12.00 -7.96
CA TRP A 374 3.48 11.40 -6.72
C TRP A 374 4.18 10.04 -6.97
N GLN A 375 3.61 9.17 -7.78
CA GLN A 375 4.26 7.89 -8.08
C GLN A 375 5.60 8.06 -8.80
N ALA A 376 5.75 9.11 -9.60
CA ALA A 376 7.03 9.47 -10.20
C ALA A 376 8.07 9.91 -9.16
N THR A 377 7.68 10.66 -8.10
CA THR A 377 8.63 11.03 -7.05
C THR A 377 9.16 9.83 -6.28
N GLU A 378 8.32 8.80 -6.08
CA GLU A 378 8.72 7.53 -5.46
C GLU A 378 9.69 6.75 -6.37
N ALA A 379 9.38 6.66 -7.66
CA ALA A 379 10.26 6.03 -8.64
C ALA A 379 11.59 6.79 -8.78
N VAL A 380 11.58 8.11 -8.65
CA VAL A 380 12.79 8.94 -8.63
C VAL A 380 13.60 8.69 -7.37
N LEU A 381 12.98 8.64 -6.18
CA LEU A 381 13.67 8.40 -4.90
C LEU A 381 14.45 7.08 -4.87
N TRP A 382 13.94 6.05 -5.55
CA TRP A 382 14.60 4.76 -5.62
C TRP A 382 16.03 4.81 -6.17
N VAL A 383 16.30 5.66 -7.16
CA VAL A 383 17.63 5.78 -7.78
C VAL A 383 18.70 6.33 -6.82
N PRO A 384 18.57 7.55 -6.25
CA PRO A 384 19.54 8.08 -5.31
C PRO A 384 19.63 7.25 -4.03
N ARG A 385 18.55 6.54 -3.62
CA ARG A 385 18.63 5.60 -2.48
C ARG A 385 19.65 4.48 -2.75
N LEU A 386 19.54 3.82 -3.90
CA LEU A 386 20.45 2.73 -4.24
C LEU A 386 21.87 3.23 -4.53
N LEU A 387 22.02 4.39 -5.18
CA LEU A 387 23.33 5.01 -5.38
C LEU A 387 23.96 5.50 -4.07
N TRP A 388 23.16 5.89 -3.07
CA TRP A 388 23.67 6.22 -1.74
C TRP A 388 24.17 4.98 -1.01
N TYR A 389 23.46 3.84 -1.11
CA TYR A 389 23.95 2.56 -0.57
C TYR A 389 25.21 2.03 -1.26
N LEU A 390 25.44 2.38 -2.53
CA LEU A 390 26.68 2.07 -3.22
C LEU A 390 27.88 2.81 -2.60
N GLY A 391 27.66 4.03 -2.08
CA GLY A 391 28.69 4.86 -1.47
C GLY A 391 29.40 5.78 -2.46
N ALA A 392 29.74 7.00 -2.02
CA ALA A 392 30.36 8.02 -2.87
C ALA A 392 31.75 7.60 -3.41
N ASP A 393 32.50 6.81 -2.63
CA ASP A 393 33.81 6.28 -3.03
C ASP A 393 33.72 5.28 -4.20
N ASP A 394 32.56 4.64 -4.38
CA ASP A 394 32.28 3.66 -5.43
C ASP A 394 31.36 4.22 -6.53
N MET A 395 31.50 5.51 -6.86
CA MET A 395 30.69 6.23 -7.87
C MET A 395 29.20 6.34 -7.54
N GLY A 396 28.84 6.24 -6.25
CA GLY A 396 27.51 6.52 -5.73
C GLY A 396 27.22 8.03 -5.60
N VAL A 397 26.20 8.36 -4.80
CA VAL A 397 25.83 9.76 -4.50
C VAL A 397 25.97 10.04 -3.01
N ASP A 398 26.27 11.30 -2.68
CA ASP A 398 26.26 11.77 -1.30
C ASP A 398 24.84 11.78 -0.71
N VAL A 399 24.77 11.80 0.62
CA VAL A 399 23.52 11.68 1.38
C VAL A 399 22.55 12.83 1.10
N GLU A 400 23.04 14.00 0.71
CA GLU A 400 22.22 15.19 0.41
C GLU A 400 21.32 14.96 -0.81
N TRP A 401 21.79 14.24 -1.83
CA TRP A 401 20.98 13.89 -3.00
C TRP A 401 19.87 12.90 -2.65
N PHE A 402 20.18 11.95 -1.76
CA PHE A 402 19.19 11.04 -1.22
C PHE A 402 18.12 11.79 -0.39
N PHE A 403 18.53 12.66 0.54
CA PHE A 403 17.61 13.46 1.34
C PHE A 403 16.78 14.44 0.51
N LEU A 404 17.34 15.03 -0.55
CA LEU A 404 16.58 15.85 -1.49
C LEU A 404 15.44 15.04 -2.13
N ALA A 405 15.71 13.81 -2.53
CA ALA A 405 14.70 12.95 -3.13
C ALA A 405 13.63 12.49 -2.11
N VAL A 406 14.03 12.23 -0.85
CA VAL A 406 13.10 11.95 0.25
C VAL A 406 12.17 13.15 0.47
N GLY A 407 12.74 14.36 0.57
CA GLY A 407 11.97 15.59 0.73
C GLY A 407 11.01 15.86 -0.43
N LEU A 408 11.42 15.60 -1.67
CA LEU A 408 10.56 15.71 -2.84
C LEU A 408 9.35 14.76 -2.75
N ARG A 409 9.58 13.52 -2.34
CA ARG A 409 8.53 12.51 -2.13
C ARG A 409 7.57 12.93 -1.02
N ASP A 410 8.08 13.40 0.11
CA ASP A 410 7.25 13.82 1.24
C ASP A 410 6.39 15.04 0.91
N VAL A 411 6.94 16.02 0.19
CA VAL A 411 6.17 17.16 -0.33
C VAL A 411 5.07 16.68 -1.28
N ALA A 412 5.35 15.70 -2.15
CA ALA A 412 4.33 15.15 -3.05
C ALA A 412 3.20 14.45 -2.30
N VAL A 413 3.50 13.69 -1.24
CA VAL A 413 2.49 13.07 -0.37
C VAL A 413 1.68 14.13 0.39
N LEU A 414 2.32 15.16 0.96
CA LEU A 414 1.64 16.27 1.61
C LEU A 414 0.70 17.03 0.66
N VAL A 415 1.13 17.27 -0.58
CA VAL A 415 0.29 17.87 -1.63
C VAL A 415 -0.90 16.95 -1.92
N LEU A 416 -0.70 15.65 -2.03
CA LEU A 416 -1.78 14.69 -2.27
C LEU A 416 -2.78 14.65 -1.10
N MET A 417 -2.30 14.68 0.15
CA MET A 417 -3.12 14.83 1.35
C MET A 417 -3.93 16.11 1.32
N ALA A 418 -3.31 17.26 1.04
CA ALA A 418 -4.01 18.55 0.95
C ALA A 418 -5.10 18.54 -0.14
N LEU A 419 -4.84 17.89 -1.27
CA LEU A 419 -5.84 17.71 -2.34
C LEU A 419 -7.01 16.82 -1.91
N VAL A 420 -6.76 15.74 -1.17
CA VAL A 420 -7.82 14.89 -0.60
C VAL A 420 -8.63 15.64 0.45
N VAL A 421 -7.97 16.37 1.36
CA VAL A 421 -8.64 17.22 2.37
C VAL A 421 -9.52 18.27 1.68
N ARG A 422 -9.04 18.88 0.60
CA ARG A 422 -9.82 19.81 -0.21
C ARG A 422 -11.07 19.16 -0.79
N ASP A 423 -10.96 17.96 -1.36
CA ASP A 423 -12.11 17.22 -1.92
C ASP A 423 -13.09 16.76 -0.82
N VAL A 424 -12.61 16.59 0.42
CA VAL A 424 -13.46 16.31 1.61
C VAL A 424 -14.22 17.55 2.09
N LEU A 425 -13.56 18.71 2.11
CA LEU A 425 -14.16 19.98 2.56
C LEU A 425 -15.05 20.62 1.48
N ASP A 426 -14.80 20.34 0.21
CA ASP A 426 -15.59 20.80 -0.95
C ASP A 426 -16.07 19.57 -1.76
N PRO A 427 -17.19 18.94 -1.35
CA PRO A 427 -17.70 17.70 -1.97
C PRO A 427 -18.01 17.82 -3.46
N ASP A 428 -18.23 19.03 -3.97
CA ASP A 428 -18.47 19.26 -5.40
C ASP A 428 -17.22 19.06 -6.26
N ARG A 429 -16.02 18.99 -5.65
CA ARG A 429 -14.77 18.63 -6.33
C ARG A 429 -14.52 17.14 -6.36
N ASP A 430 -15.25 16.38 -5.55
CA ASP A 430 -15.11 14.94 -5.48
C ASP A 430 -15.62 14.30 -6.77
N VAL A 431 -14.66 13.88 -7.60
CA VAL A 431 -14.92 13.27 -8.91
C VAL A 431 -15.70 11.97 -8.83
N VAL A 432 -15.70 11.28 -7.68
CA VAL A 432 -16.50 10.05 -7.52
C VAL A 432 -17.97 10.41 -7.34
N ARG A 433 -18.28 11.38 -6.48
CA ARG A 433 -19.65 11.84 -6.21
C ARG A 433 -20.28 12.58 -7.38
N THR A 434 -19.50 13.43 -8.04
CA THR A 434 -19.99 14.23 -9.18
C THR A 434 -20.09 13.44 -10.48
N SER A 435 -19.46 12.26 -10.57
CA SER A 435 -19.45 11.48 -11.81
C SER A 435 -20.79 10.87 -12.21
N TRP A 436 -21.67 10.59 -11.25
CA TRP A 436 -22.97 9.97 -11.53
C TRP A 436 -24.00 10.38 -10.48
N PRO A 437 -25.27 10.64 -10.87
CA PRO A 437 -26.29 11.09 -9.92
C PRO A 437 -26.51 10.08 -8.79
N GLY A 438 -26.50 10.55 -7.54
CA GLY A 438 -26.81 9.72 -6.39
C GLY A 438 -25.71 8.74 -6.00
N VAL A 439 -24.43 9.02 -6.29
CA VAL A 439 -23.29 8.29 -5.70
C VAL A 439 -22.91 8.95 -4.38
N ASP A 440 -22.88 8.18 -3.29
CA ASP A 440 -22.33 8.63 -2.00
C ASP A 440 -20.93 8.06 -1.75
N ASP A 441 -20.82 6.77 -1.39
CA ASP A 441 -19.53 6.10 -1.22
C ASP A 441 -19.60 4.64 -1.69
N PRO A 442 -19.06 4.31 -2.88
CA PRO A 442 -19.00 2.93 -3.38
C PRO A 442 -18.29 1.95 -2.43
N ALA A 443 -17.37 2.42 -1.60
CA ALA A 443 -16.66 1.63 -0.60
C ALA A 443 -17.33 1.67 0.80
N GLY A 444 -18.43 2.42 0.95
CA GLY A 444 -19.03 2.73 2.25
C GLY A 444 -19.78 1.57 2.90
N GLY A 445 -20.25 0.59 2.12
CA GLY A 445 -20.92 -0.61 2.64
C GLY A 445 -22.20 -0.31 3.43
N VAL A 446 -22.11 -0.36 4.76
CA VAL A 446 -23.23 0.02 5.67
C VAL A 446 -23.34 1.53 5.89
N LEU A 447 -22.32 2.29 5.50
CA LEU A 447 -22.25 3.74 5.59
C LEU A 447 -22.84 4.42 4.36
N ASP A 448 -22.82 3.75 3.21
CA ASP A 448 -23.29 4.25 1.93
C ASP A 448 -24.77 4.66 2.01
N HIS A 449 -25.07 5.92 1.67
CA HIS A 449 -26.38 6.57 1.77
C HIS A 449 -27.00 6.61 3.18
N HIS A 450 -26.23 6.31 4.22
CA HIS A 450 -26.73 6.34 5.59
C HIS A 450 -26.66 7.75 6.19
N MET A 451 -27.71 8.19 6.87
CA MET A 451 -27.72 9.49 7.55
C MET A 451 -26.67 9.57 8.67
N ASP A 452 -26.09 10.76 8.87
CA ASP A 452 -25.20 11.04 9.99
C ASP A 452 -26.00 11.20 11.29
N ALA A 453 -25.52 10.59 12.37
CA ALA A 453 -26.06 10.76 13.71
C ALA A 453 -25.46 11.98 14.42
N LEU A 454 -24.17 12.26 14.15
CA LEU A 454 -23.44 13.40 14.70
C LEU A 454 -23.12 14.37 13.55
N ARG A 455 -23.94 15.41 13.36
CA ARG A 455 -23.59 16.53 12.46
C ARG A 455 -23.08 17.71 13.27
N ALA A 456 -21.93 18.26 12.86
CA ALA A 456 -21.41 19.52 13.40
C ALA A 456 -22.17 20.75 12.86
N SER A 457 -22.91 20.61 11.75
CA SER A 457 -23.68 21.70 11.13
C SER A 457 -25.12 21.26 10.81
N PRO A 458 -26.13 22.13 11.01
CA PRO A 458 -27.51 21.82 10.67
C PRO A 458 -27.67 21.60 9.15
N PRO A 459 -28.65 20.80 8.70
CA PRO A 459 -28.91 20.63 7.27
C PRO A 459 -29.18 22.00 6.62
N PRO A 460 -28.72 22.23 5.37
CA PRO A 460 -29.16 23.41 4.62
C PRO A 460 -30.70 23.39 4.57
N ARG A 461 -31.32 24.52 4.89
CA ARG A 461 -32.78 24.68 4.82
C ARG A 461 -33.23 24.28 3.43
N ALA A 462 -34.18 23.35 3.35
CA ALA A 462 -34.79 22.97 2.08
C ALA A 462 -35.34 24.24 1.41
N VAL A 463 -34.79 24.59 0.24
CA VAL A 463 -35.41 25.60 -0.62
C VAL A 463 -36.77 25.03 -1.01
N PRO A 464 -37.89 25.72 -0.74
CA PRO A 464 -39.20 25.24 -1.13
C PRO A 464 -39.20 25.01 -2.64
N ARG A 465 -39.55 23.80 -3.08
CA ARG A 465 -39.86 23.57 -4.49
C ARG A 465 -41.06 24.47 -4.81
N GLY A 466 -40.80 25.55 -5.55
CA GLY A 466 -41.86 26.36 -6.14
C GLY A 466 -42.78 25.45 -6.95
N ARG A 467 -44.09 25.60 -6.70
CA ARG A 467 -45.15 24.85 -7.37
C ARG A 467 -45.18 25.14 -8.86
#